data_AF-A0A963RGT2-F1
#
_entry.id   AF-A0A963RGT2-F1
#
_cell.length_a   1.000
_cell.length_b   1.000
_cell.length_c   1.000
_cell.angle_alpha   90.00
_cell.angle_beta   90.00
_cell.angle_gamma   90.00
#
_symmetry.space_group_name_H-M   'P 1'
#
loop_
_entity.id
_entity.type
_entity.pdbx_description
1 polymer ?
#
loop_
_entity_poly.entity_id
_entity_poly.type
_entity_poly.pdbx_seq_one_letter_code
_entity_poly.pdbx_strand_id
1 'polypeptide(L)'
;MKRIALLIAAVPTLLATTAAAEVIDSSHGGFATRNVAVVAADRHAVWAELVHPENWWSHTWSGDSANLRLDAEAGGCFCETIPAADGFPAGSVEHMRMVTVMPGRVLRMAGSLGPLQAEGLTGTLTVTLEQAGEGRTRITWDYITGGQASFDPAAFATVVDGVQAEFLGGLVGRLGGPVDSPE
;
A
#
# COMPACT_ATOMS: atom_id res chain seq x y z
N MET A 1 78.78 19.13 -23.61
CA MET A 1 77.37 19.04 -24.09
C MET A 1 76.90 17.59 -23.98
N LYS A 2 76.01 17.28 -23.03
CA LYS A 2 75.25 16.02 -22.99
C LYS A 2 73.82 16.40 -22.59
N ARG A 3 72.88 16.19 -23.52
CA ARG A 3 71.46 16.56 -23.39
C ARG A 3 70.78 15.50 -22.51
N ILE A 4 70.25 15.90 -21.36
CA ILE A 4 69.37 15.07 -20.54
C ILE A 4 67.96 15.28 -21.09
N ALA A 5 67.37 14.22 -21.65
CA ALA A 5 66.01 14.24 -22.17
C ALA A 5 65.02 14.18 -21.00
N LEU A 6 64.19 15.21 -20.88
CA LEU A 6 63.09 15.28 -19.92
C LEU A 6 61.90 14.49 -20.50
N LEU A 7 61.63 13.31 -19.95
CA LEU A 7 60.42 12.53 -20.19
C LEU A 7 59.50 12.70 -18.98
N ILE A 8 58.42 13.47 -19.11
CA ILE A 8 57.30 13.38 -18.16
C ILE A 8 55.99 13.35 -18.95
N ALA A 9 55.25 12.29 -18.64
CA ALA A 9 54.05 11.75 -19.25
C ALA A 9 52.89 12.75 -19.36
N ALA A 10 52.21 12.68 -20.50
CA ALA A 10 50.88 13.28 -20.66
C ALA A 10 49.89 12.54 -19.76
N VAL A 11 49.38 13.21 -18.74
CA VAL A 11 48.26 12.74 -17.91
C VAL A 11 46.98 12.93 -18.74
N PRO A 12 46.26 11.86 -19.11
CA PRO A 12 44.97 12.01 -19.77
C PRO A 12 43.97 12.52 -18.73
N THR A 13 43.51 13.75 -18.91
CA THR A 13 42.36 14.30 -18.18
C THR A 13 41.11 13.55 -18.61
N LEU A 14 40.67 12.60 -17.79
CA LEU A 14 39.35 11.99 -17.89
C LEU A 14 38.30 13.08 -17.59
N LEU A 15 37.76 13.67 -18.66
CA LEU A 15 36.56 14.51 -18.55
C LEU A 15 35.39 13.59 -18.18
N ALA A 16 35.05 13.56 -16.88
CA ALA A 16 33.83 12.91 -16.41
C ALA A 16 32.65 13.71 -16.96
N THR A 17 31.99 13.20 -18.00
CA THR A 17 30.69 13.73 -18.41
C THR A 17 29.70 13.38 -17.30
N THR A 18 29.22 14.39 -16.58
CA THR A 18 28.04 14.25 -15.73
C THR A 18 26.87 13.86 -16.65
N ALA A 19 26.38 12.62 -16.54
CA ALA A 19 25.11 12.26 -17.15
C ALA A 19 24.03 13.08 -16.42
N ALA A 20 23.57 14.16 -17.04
CA ALA A 20 22.42 14.89 -16.54
C ALA A 20 21.18 14.05 -16.82
N ALA A 21 20.52 13.56 -15.78
CA ALA A 21 19.21 12.96 -15.90
C ALA A 21 18.22 14.02 -16.36
N GLU A 22 17.42 13.72 -17.38
CA GLU A 22 16.26 14.54 -17.73
C GLU A 22 15.24 14.42 -16.60
N VAL A 23 14.96 15.53 -15.92
CA VAL A 23 13.86 15.62 -14.96
C VAL A 23 12.61 15.98 -15.77
N ILE A 24 11.81 14.97 -16.07
CA ILE A 24 10.49 15.15 -16.68
C ILE A 24 9.54 15.66 -15.59
N ASP A 25 8.82 16.73 -15.90
CA ASP A 25 7.89 17.40 -14.99
C ASP A 25 6.72 16.47 -14.60
N SER A 26 6.43 16.34 -13.29
CA SER A 26 5.33 15.52 -12.77
C SER A 26 4.16 16.42 -12.35
N SER A 27 3.16 16.57 -13.20
CA SER A 27 1.92 17.28 -12.83
C SER A 27 0.98 16.32 -12.07
N HIS A 28 1.08 16.34 -10.73
CA HIS A 28 0.17 15.69 -9.77
C HIS A 28 -0.01 14.17 -9.96
N GLY A 29 1.06 13.40 -9.74
CA GLY A 29 1.07 11.94 -9.92
C GLY A 29 0.34 11.15 -8.82
N GLY A 30 -0.96 11.36 -8.62
CA GLY A 30 -1.71 10.68 -7.56
C GLY A 30 -3.21 10.92 -7.55
N PHE A 31 -3.91 10.19 -6.69
CA PHE A 31 -5.35 10.32 -6.43
C PHE A 31 -5.69 9.90 -5.00
N ALA A 32 -6.89 10.24 -4.54
CA ALA A 32 -7.40 9.86 -3.24
C ALA A 32 -8.82 9.30 -3.37
N THR A 33 -9.13 8.30 -2.55
CA THR A 33 -10.44 7.66 -2.45
C THR A 33 -10.86 7.63 -0.99
N ARG A 34 -12.17 7.72 -0.74
CA ARG A 34 -12.77 7.64 0.59
C ARG A 34 -14.03 6.80 0.52
N ASN A 35 -14.02 5.70 1.26
CA ASN A 35 -15.16 4.84 1.46
C ASN A 35 -15.57 4.87 2.94
N VAL A 36 -16.87 4.75 3.21
CA VAL A 36 -17.41 4.80 4.58
C VAL A 36 -18.50 3.77 4.72
N ALA A 37 -18.50 3.06 5.84
CA ALA A 37 -19.60 2.20 6.27
C ALA A 37 -19.88 2.35 7.77
N VAL A 38 -21.10 2.02 8.19
CA VAL A 38 -21.44 1.84 9.60
C VAL A 38 -21.90 0.41 9.80
N VAL A 39 -21.48 -0.22 10.89
CA VAL A 39 -21.83 -1.61 11.24
C VAL A 39 -22.45 -1.67 12.64
N ALA A 40 -23.31 -2.65 12.87
CA ALA A 40 -23.88 -2.97 14.19
C ALA A 40 -22.91 -3.83 15.04
N ALA A 41 -21.66 -3.36 15.14
CA ALA A 41 -20.63 -3.95 15.98
C ALA A 41 -19.88 -2.85 16.73
N ASP A 42 -19.47 -3.14 17.97
CA ASP A 42 -18.61 -2.24 18.72
C ASP A 42 -17.17 -2.21 18.16
N ARG A 43 -16.39 -1.19 18.56
CA ARG A 43 -15.03 -0.99 18.03
C ARG A 43 -14.07 -2.14 18.37
N HIS A 44 -14.34 -2.90 19.43
CA HIS A 44 -13.50 -4.05 19.78
C HIS A 44 -13.72 -5.18 18.77
N ALA A 45 -14.98 -5.50 18.46
CA ALA A 45 -15.33 -6.47 17.43
C ALA A 45 -14.82 -6.06 16.05
N VAL A 46 -14.99 -4.78 15.66
CA VAL A 46 -14.47 -4.29 14.37
C VAL A 46 -12.95 -4.38 14.30
N TRP A 47 -12.24 -3.98 15.35
CA TRP A 47 -10.78 -4.06 15.39
C TRP A 47 -10.29 -5.52 15.32
N ALA A 48 -10.95 -6.41 16.05
CA ALA A 48 -10.62 -7.83 16.06
C ALA A 48 -10.79 -8.46 14.67
N GLU A 49 -11.73 -8.04 13.84
CA GLU A 49 -11.81 -8.53 12.46
C GLU A 49 -10.84 -7.81 11.52
N LEU A 50 -10.67 -6.48 11.68
CA LEU A 50 -9.84 -5.65 10.83
C LEU A 50 -8.37 -6.13 10.76
N VAL A 51 -7.81 -6.64 11.85
CA VAL A 51 -6.41 -7.09 11.87
C VAL A 51 -6.19 -8.52 11.33
N HIS A 52 -7.26 -9.15 10.84
CA HIS A 52 -7.25 -10.50 10.25
C HIS A 52 -7.68 -10.46 8.77
N PRO A 53 -6.82 -9.94 7.86
CA PRO A 53 -7.17 -9.76 6.45
C PRO A 53 -7.53 -11.06 5.74
N GLU A 54 -7.06 -12.22 6.20
CA GLU A 54 -7.41 -13.52 5.65
C GLU A 54 -8.92 -13.79 5.59
N ASN A 55 -9.71 -13.09 6.42
CA ASN A 55 -11.15 -13.27 6.50
C ASN A 55 -11.97 -12.38 5.55
N TRP A 56 -11.41 -11.27 5.08
CA TRP A 56 -12.17 -10.24 4.38
C TRP A 56 -11.48 -9.62 3.17
N TRP A 57 -10.15 -9.70 3.09
CA TRP A 57 -9.39 -9.18 1.96
C TRP A 57 -9.60 -10.06 0.72
N SER A 58 -9.77 -9.42 -0.43
CA SER A 58 -9.89 -10.05 -1.75
C SER A 58 -8.65 -9.74 -2.60
N HIS A 59 -8.57 -10.24 -3.84
CA HIS A 59 -7.44 -9.95 -4.76
C HIS A 59 -6.07 -10.36 -4.20
N THR A 60 -5.94 -11.66 -3.90
CA THR A 60 -4.69 -12.31 -3.50
C THR A 60 -3.81 -12.61 -4.72
N TRP A 61 -2.49 -12.62 -4.54
CA TRP A 61 -1.55 -13.08 -5.57
C TRP A 61 -1.49 -14.61 -5.65
N SER A 62 -1.64 -15.28 -4.50
CA SER A 62 -1.63 -16.74 -4.37
C SER A 62 -2.96 -17.40 -4.75
N GLY A 63 -4.03 -16.62 -4.89
CA GLY A 63 -5.39 -17.15 -5.09
C GLY A 63 -6.07 -17.66 -3.82
N ASP A 64 -5.42 -17.54 -2.64
CA ASP A 64 -5.96 -18.02 -1.37
C ASP A 64 -5.68 -17.00 -0.24
N SER A 65 -6.75 -16.48 0.39
CA SER A 65 -6.63 -15.49 1.45
C SER A 65 -6.02 -16.05 2.74
N ALA A 66 -6.01 -17.37 2.92
CA ALA A 66 -5.35 -18.02 4.05
C ALA A 66 -3.82 -17.79 4.07
N ASN A 67 -3.23 -17.35 2.95
CA ASN A 67 -1.82 -16.98 2.88
C ASN A 67 -1.53 -15.54 3.32
N LEU A 68 -2.57 -14.74 3.58
CA LEU A 68 -2.44 -13.38 4.07
C LEU A 68 -2.17 -13.36 5.58
N ARG A 69 -1.39 -12.38 6.02
CA ARG A 69 -1.18 -12.06 7.43
C ARG A 69 -0.98 -10.57 7.62
N LEU A 70 -1.39 -10.04 8.76
CA LEU A 70 -1.11 -8.66 9.16
C LEU A 70 -0.47 -8.66 10.55
N ASP A 71 0.78 -8.21 10.62
CA ASP A 71 1.48 -8.00 11.88
C ASP A 71 1.08 -6.63 12.43
N ALA A 72 0.17 -6.60 13.40
CA ALA A 72 -0.45 -5.37 13.93
C ALA A 72 0.48 -4.60 14.89
N GLU A 73 1.65 -4.22 14.42
CA GLU A 73 2.63 -3.38 15.11
C GLU A 73 3.28 -2.40 14.13
N ALA A 74 3.79 -1.26 14.62
CA ALA A 74 4.48 -0.31 13.75
C ALA A 74 5.70 -0.96 13.10
N GLY A 75 5.78 -0.94 11.77
CA GLY A 75 6.79 -1.64 10.98
C GLY A 75 6.43 -3.08 10.61
N GLY A 76 5.36 -3.66 11.18
CA GLY A 76 4.87 -4.99 10.83
C GLY A 76 4.39 -5.09 9.39
N CYS A 77 4.34 -6.30 8.85
CA CYS A 77 3.96 -6.54 7.46
C CYS A 77 2.47 -6.91 7.32
N PHE A 78 1.81 -6.31 6.34
CA PHE A 78 0.67 -6.92 5.69
C PHE A 78 1.21 -7.66 4.46
N CYS A 79 1.41 -8.96 4.64
CA CYS A 79 2.14 -9.81 3.72
C CYS A 79 1.27 -10.97 3.25
N GLU A 80 1.65 -11.52 2.10
CA GLU A 80 1.11 -12.74 1.54
C GLU A 80 2.23 -13.74 1.29
N THR A 81 1.99 -15.01 1.61
CA THR A 81 2.89 -16.10 1.21
C THR A 81 2.51 -16.61 -0.19
N ILE A 82 3.48 -16.74 -1.08
CA ILE A 82 3.27 -17.37 -2.39
C ILE A 82 3.74 -18.83 -2.29
N PRO A 83 2.85 -19.82 -2.47
CA PRO A 83 3.21 -21.22 -2.37
C PRO A 83 4.35 -21.61 -3.33
N ALA A 84 5.16 -22.58 -2.92
CA ALA A 84 6.18 -23.17 -3.78
C ALA A 84 5.52 -23.80 -5.02
N ALA A 85 6.06 -23.52 -6.21
CA ALA A 85 5.56 -24.01 -7.48
C ALA A 85 6.70 -24.24 -8.48
N ASP A 86 6.51 -25.14 -9.43
CA ASP A 86 7.45 -25.41 -10.54
C ASP A 86 8.90 -25.71 -10.11
N GLY A 87 9.07 -26.31 -8.92
CA GLY A 87 10.38 -26.62 -8.34
C GLY A 87 11.11 -25.43 -7.71
N PHE A 88 10.50 -24.25 -7.68
CA PHE A 88 10.99 -23.08 -6.96
C PHE A 88 10.46 -23.04 -5.52
N PRO A 89 11.20 -22.43 -4.57
CA PRO A 89 10.74 -22.27 -3.19
C PRO A 89 9.54 -21.31 -3.11
N ALA A 90 8.88 -21.30 -1.94
CA ALA A 90 7.83 -20.33 -1.65
C ALA A 90 8.36 -18.90 -1.72
N GLY A 91 7.55 -18.00 -2.27
CA GLY A 91 7.80 -16.58 -2.34
C GLY A 91 6.97 -15.78 -1.33
N SER A 92 6.98 -14.47 -1.46
CA SER A 92 6.18 -13.57 -0.65
C SER A 92 5.86 -12.27 -1.36
N VAL A 93 4.74 -11.65 -1.01
CA VAL A 93 4.38 -10.30 -1.41
C VAL A 93 4.17 -9.44 -0.17
N GLU A 94 4.78 -8.26 -0.12
CA GLU A 94 4.41 -7.21 0.84
C GLU A 94 3.34 -6.34 0.18
N HIS A 95 2.10 -6.42 0.69
CA HIS A 95 1.03 -5.52 0.24
C HIS A 95 1.23 -4.13 0.83
N MET A 96 1.41 -4.07 2.15
CA MET A 96 1.66 -2.84 2.89
C MET A 96 2.45 -3.08 4.17
N ARG A 97 3.00 -2.01 4.73
CA ARG A 97 3.64 -1.98 6.04
C ARG A 97 2.90 -1.07 6.99
N MET A 98 2.76 -1.48 8.24
CA MET A 98 2.08 -0.71 9.29
C MET A 98 2.88 0.55 9.65
N VAL A 99 2.22 1.70 9.56
CA VAL A 99 2.76 3.02 9.93
C VAL A 99 2.20 3.48 11.28
N THR A 100 0.92 3.20 11.54
CA THR A 100 0.26 3.54 12.80
C THR A 100 -0.66 2.40 13.20
N VAL A 101 -0.51 1.92 14.43
CA VAL A 101 -1.43 0.94 15.04
C VAL A 101 -1.92 1.52 16.35
N MET A 102 -3.15 2.03 16.35
CA MET A 102 -3.85 2.49 17.54
C MET A 102 -5.12 1.63 17.70
N PRO A 103 -5.08 0.57 18.54
CA PRO A 103 -6.17 -0.37 18.66
C PRO A 103 -7.54 0.26 18.92
N GLY A 104 -8.56 -0.20 18.18
CA GLY A 104 -9.93 0.32 18.24
C GLY A 104 -10.09 1.76 17.73
N ARG A 105 -9.08 2.35 17.07
CA ARG A 105 -9.08 3.76 16.65
C ARG A 105 -8.60 3.96 15.22
N VAL A 106 -7.33 3.64 14.95
CA VAL A 106 -6.70 3.91 13.65
C VAL A 106 -5.71 2.81 13.32
N LEU A 107 -5.85 2.24 12.13
CA LEU A 107 -4.83 1.44 11.47
C LEU A 107 -4.39 2.22 10.23
N ARG A 108 -3.09 2.53 10.13
CA ARG A 108 -2.52 3.19 8.95
C ARG A 108 -1.40 2.34 8.39
N MET A 109 -1.45 2.15 7.08
CA MET A 109 -0.55 1.29 6.34
C MET A 109 -0.02 2.04 5.12
N ALA A 110 1.23 1.76 4.73
CA ALA A 110 1.85 2.31 3.54
C ALA A 110 2.30 1.20 2.61
N GLY A 111 2.01 1.34 1.32
CA GLY A 111 2.33 0.35 0.29
C GLY A 111 1.51 0.61 -0.98
N SER A 112 1.90 -0.03 -2.07
CA SER A 112 1.20 0.09 -3.36
C SER A 112 0.51 -1.22 -3.67
N LEU A 113 -0.81 -1.17 -3.81
CA LEU A 113 -1.64 -2.35 -3.94
C LEU A 113 -1.74 -2.83 -5.39
N GLY A 114 -1.72 -4.15 -5.55
CA GLY A 114 -1.93 -4.80 -6.84
C GLY A 114 -0.95 -4.31 -7.92
N PRO A 115 -1.43 -4.00 -9.15
CA PRO A 115 -0.57 -3.54 -10.24
C PRO A 115 0.24 -2.27 -9.93
N LEU A 116 -0.22 -1.45 -8.97
CA LEU A 116 0.49 -0.22 -8.58
C LEU A 116 1.86 -0.51 -7.95
N GLN A 117 2.08 -1.73 -7.45
CA GLN A 117 3.35 -2.14 -6.85
C GLN A 117 4.52 -2.14 -7.85
N ALA A 118 4.24 -2.28 -9.15
CA ALA A 118 5.27 -2.25 -10.20
C ALA A 118 5.74 -0.82 -10.57
N GLU A 119 5.09 0.20 -10.03
CA GLU A 119 5.35 1.61 -10.34
C GLU A 119 6.13 2.31 -9.21
N GLY A 120 6.56 3.55 -9.47
CA GLY A 120 7.11 4.45 -8.45
C GLY A 120 6.05 5.12 -7.58
N LEU A 121 4.90 4.46 -7.38
CA LEU A 121 3.80 4.94 -6.56
C LEU A 121 3.96 4.47 -5.12
N THR A 122 3.39 5.21 -4.17
CA THR A 122 3.17 4.78 -2.78
C THR A 122 1.77 5.17 -2.35
N GLY A 123 1.02 4.19 -1.85
CA GLY A 123 -0.27 4.37 -1.22
C GLY A 123 -0.18 4.50 0.29
N THR A 124 -1.08 5.28 0.88
CA THR A 124 -1.37 5.30 2.32
C THR A 124 -2.82 4.94 2.52
N LEU A 125 -3.08 3.77 3.13
CA LEU A 125 -4.41 3.35 3.57
C LEU A 125 -4.57 3.69 5.04
N THR A 126 -5.58 4.49 5.38
CA THR A 126 -5.98 4.79 6.76
C THR A 126 -7.38 4.28 7.01
N VAL A 127 -7.51 3.36 7.96
CA VAL A 127 -8.79 2.89 8.49
C VAL A 127 -9.03 3.58 9.83
N THR A 128 -10.12 4.34 9.95
CA THR A 128 -10.50 5.07 11.17
C THR A 128 -11.80 4.49 11.73
N LEU A 129 -11.81 4.20 13.03
CA LEU A 129 -12.94 3.64 13.76
C LEU A 129 -13.50 4.65 14.75
N GLU A 130 -14.76 5.01 14.56
CA GLU A 130 -15.48 5.99 15.38
C GLU A 130 -16.78 5.39 15.91
N GLN A 131 -17.19 5.80 17.12
CA GLN A 131 -18.48 5.37 17.66
C GLN A 131 -19.62 6.06 16.88
N ALA A 132 -20.62 5.28 16.46
CA ALA A 132 -21.77 5.76 15.67
C ALA A 132 -23.11 5.50 16.39
N GLY A 133 -23.08 5.53 17.73
CA GLY A 133 -24.19 5.14 18.60
C GLY A 133 -23.84 3.94 19.50
N GLU A 134 -24.82 3.46 20.24
CA GLU A 134 -24.67 2.28 21.09
C GLU A 134 -24.46 1.02 20.22
N GLY A 135 -23.37 0.29 20.48
CA GLY A 135 -23.04 -0.94 19.74
C GLY A 135 -22.75 -0.75 18.26
N ARG A 136 -22.52 0.48 17.78
CA ARG A 136 -22.27 0.79 16.36
C ARG A 136 -20.93 1.47 16.14
N THR A 137 -20.29 1.12 15.04
CA THR A 137 -19.00 1.69 14.64
C THR A 137 -19.07 2.20 13.21
N ARG A 138 -18.63 3.44 13.00
CA ARG A 138 -18.31 4.01 11.70
C ARG A 138 -16.89 3.64 11.33
N ILE A 139 -16.72 3.08 10.14
CA ILE A 139 -15.44 2.72 9.53
C ILE A 139 -15.22 3.68 8.36
N THR A 140 -14.20 4.53 8.46
CA THR A 140 -13.74 5.38 7.36
C THR A 140 -12.49 4.79 6.76
N TRP A 141 -12.50 4.62 5.44
CA TRP A 141 -11.47 3.93 4.65
C TRP A 141 -10.89 4.89 3.61
N ASP A 142 -9.76 5.51 3.94
CA ASP A 142 -9.10 6.50 3.10
C ASP A 142 -7.86 5.89 2.44
N TYR A 143 -7.81 5.89 1.10
CA TYR A 143 -6.63 5.47 0.36
C TYR A 143 -6.12 6.60 -0.52
N ILE A 144 -4.90 7.07 -0.24
CA ILE A 144 -4.23 8.17 -0.94
C ILE A 144 -2.99 7.61 -1.60
N THR A 145 -2.87 7.75 -2.92
CA THR A 145 -1.72 7.29 -3.70
C THR A 145 -1.03 8.47 -4.35
N GLY A 146 0.30 8.45 -4.37
CA GLY A 146 1.12 9.44 -5.07
C GLY A 146 2.46 8.87 -5.52
N GLY A 147 3.10 9.50 -6.51
CA GLY A 147 4.43 9.16 -7.00
C GLY A 147 4.55 9.25 -8.53
N GLN A 148 5.45 8.46 -9.09
CA GLN A 148 5.65 8.35 -10.54
C GLN A 148 5.04 7.05 -11.06
N ALA A 149 4.29 7.13 -12.16
CA ALA A 149 3.83 5.95 -12.87
C ALA A 149 4.16 6.07 -14.37
N SER A 150 4.25 4.92 -15.04
CA SER A 150 4.38 4.79 -16.49
C SER A 150 3.06 5.07 -17.24
N PHE A 151 1.95 5.18 -16.52
CA PHE A 151 0.60 5.49 -16.99
C PHE A 151 0.02 6.69 -16.24
N ASP A 152 -1.13 7.21 -16.69
CA ASP A 152 -1.87 8.27 -15.98
C ASP A 152 -2.54 7.72 -14.71
N PRO A 153 -2.09 8.08 -13.49
CA PRO A 153 -2.66 7.57 -12.24
C PRO A 153 -4.13 7.97 -12.07
N ALA A 154 -4.55 9.13 -12.60
CA ALA A 154 -5.91 9.61 -12.45
C ALA A 154 -6.91 8.71 -13.20
N ALA A 155 -6.50 8.11 -14.33
CA ALA A 155 -7.32 7.17 -15.09
C ALA A 155 -7.63 5.87 -14.30
N PHE A 156 -6.82 5.54 -13.29
CA PHE A 156 -7.01 4.36 -12.45
C PHE A 156 -7.83 4.65 -11.18
N ALA A 157 -8.12 5.92 -10.88
CA ALA A 157 -8.77 6.31 -9.63
C ALA A 157 -10.11 5.59 -9.41
N THR A 158 -10.96 5.50 -10.43
CA THR A 158 -12.27 4.82 -10.34
C THR A 158 -12.13 3.31 -10.14
N VAL A 159 -11.17 2.67 -10.82
CA VAL A 159 -10.93 1.22 -10.67
C VAL A 159 -10.42 0.93 -9.27
N VAL A 160 -9.48 1.74 -8.77
CA VAL A 160 -8.93 1.59 -7.43
C VAL A 160 -9.97 1.87 -6.37
N ASP A 161 -10.84 2.87 -6.54
CA ASP A 161 -11.96 3.13 -5.64
C ASP A 161 -12.90 1.91 -5.53
N GLY A 162 -13.24 1.28 -6.66
CA GLY A 162 -14.03 0.05 -6.67
C GLY A 162 -13.37 -1.08 -5.86
N VAL A 163 -12.06 -1.29 -6.04
CA VAL A 163 -11.31 -2.29 -5.28
C VAL A 163 -11.24 -1.96 -3.78
N GLN A 164 -11.08 -0.68 -3.41
CA GLN A 164 -11.13 -0.26 -1.99
C GLN A 164 -12.52 -0.48 -1.39
N ALA A 165 -13.59 -0.24 -2.15
CA ALA A 165 -14.95 -0.52 -1.73
C ALA A 165 -15.19 -2.03 -1.54
N GLU A 166 -14.60 -2.90 -2.37
CA GLU A 166 -14.65 -4.35 -2.19
C GLU A 166 -13.97 -4.80 -0.89
N PHE A 167 -12.79 -4.25 -0.57
CA PHE A 167 -12.09 -4.55 0.68
C PHE A 167 -12.91 -4.14 1.91
N LEU A 168 -13.44 -2.91 1.92
CA LEU A 168 -14.31 -2.45 3.00
C LEU A 168 -15.59 -3.30 3.07
N GLY A 169 -16.17 -3.64 1.91
CA GLY A 169 -17.36 -4.46 1.81
C GLY A 169 -17.16 -5.87 2.38
N GLY A 170 -16.01 -6.49 2.12
CA GLY A 170 -15.60 -7.75 2.74
C GLY A 170 -15.61 -7.67 4.25
N LEU A 171 -14.93 -6.66 4.82
CA LEU A 171 -14.86 -6.46 6.27
C LEU A 171 -16.25 -6.21 6.88
N VAL A 172 -17.04 -5.36 6.24
CA VAL A 172 -18.42 -5.06 6.65
C VAL A 172 -19.30 -6.32 6.60
N GLY A 173 -19.14 -7.16 5.59
CA GLY A 173 -19.85 -8.43 5.47
C GLY A 173 -19.55 -9.38 6.62
N ARG A 174 -18.29 -9.46 7.06
CA ARG A 174 -17.87 -10.22 8.25
C ARG A 174 -18.52 -9.72 9.55
N LEU A 175 -18.89 -8.44 9.58
CA LEU A 175 -19.49 -7.76 10.71
C LEU A 175 -21.03 -7.71 10.63
N GLY A 176 -21.64 -8.49 9.74
CA GLY A 176 -23.10 -8.60 9.63
C GLY A 176 -23.74 -7.63 8.63
N GLY A 177 -22.94 -6.92 7.84
CA GLY A 177 -23.41 -5.99 6.82
C GLY A 177 -23.55 -4.55 7.30
N PRO A 178 -23.79 -3.61 6.37
CA PRO A 178 -23.93 -2.20 6.70
C PRO A 178 -25.25 -1.94 7.41
N VAL A 179 -25.26 -0.93 8.28
CA VAL A 179 -26.47 -0.36 8.86
C VAL A 179 -26.54 1.13 8.55
N ASP A 180 -27.76 1.67 8.58
CA ASP A 180 -27.96 3.11 8.40
C ASP A 180 -27.21 3.89 9.48
N SER A 181 -26.54 4.96 9.08
CA SER A 181 -25.98 5.92 10.03
C SER A 181 -27.14 6.68 10.67
N PRO A 182 -27.27 6.72 12.00
CA PRO A 182 -28.13 7.73 12.60
C PRO A 182 -27.58 9.12 12.21
N GLU A 183 -28.44 9.98 11.65
CA GLU A 183 -28.11 11.36 11.30
C GLU A 183 -27.52 12.15 12.49
#